data_AF-A0A356YW70-F1
#
_entry.id   AF-A0A356YW70-F1
#
_cell.length_a   1.000
_cell.length_b   1.000
_cell.length_c   1.000
_cell.angle_alpha   90.00
_cell.angle_beta   90.00
_cell.angle_gamma   90.00
#
_symmetry.space_group_name_H-M   'P 1'
#
loop_
_entity.id
_entity.type
_entity.pdbx_description
1 polymer ?
#
loop_
_entity_poly.entity_id
_entity_poly.type
_entity_poly.pdbx_seq_one_letter_code
_entity_poly.pdbx_strand_id
1 'polypeptide(L)' 'MNRLLSGIFMIIVLFSGCIQEKSETKTEQWSIFELILKGPASGNPYMEADLNAVFSNGVESITVPGFYDGNGSI' A
#
# COMPACT_ATOMS: atom_id res chain seq x y z
N MET A 1 -4.27 -14.49 42.27
CA MET A 1 -5.08 -14.33 41.04
C MET A 1 -4.48 -13.34 40.04
N ASN A 2 -3.72 -12.33 40.49
CA ASN A 2 -3.29 -11.19 39.67
C ASN A 2 -2.02 -11.45 38.83
N ARG A 3 -1.21 -12.47 39.19
CA ARG A 3 0.00 -12.86 38.43
C ARG A 3 -0.32 -13.61 37.14
N LEU A 4 -1.38 -14.42 37.15
CA LEU A 4 -1.92 -15.09 35.95
C LEU A 4 -2.57 -14.07 35.01
N LEU A 5 -3.32 -13.11 35.56
CA LEU A 5 -3.97 -12.05 34.79
C LEU A 5 -2.93 -11.12 34.12
N SER A 6 -1.84 -10.79 34.82
CA SER A 6 -0.73 -9.99 34.27
C SER A 6 0.05 -10.71 33.17
N GLY A 7 0.22 -12.03 33.25
CA GLY A 7 0.89 -12.82 32.20
C GLY A 7 0.06 -12.91 30.91
N ILE A 8 -1.26 -13.07 31.05
CA ILE A 8 -2.18 -13.07 29.90
C ILE A 8 -2.19 -11.71 29.20
N PHE A 9 -2.18 -10.62 29.96
CA PHE A 9 -2.11 -9.26 29.41
C PHE A 9 -0.82 -9.01 28.61
N MET A 10 0.32 -9.51 29.10
CA MET A 10 1.61 -9.40 28.39
C MET A 10 1.64 -10.18 27.07
N ILE A 11 0.99 -11.34 27.01
CA ILE A 11 0.89 -12.15 25.78
C ILE A 11 0.00 -11.45 24.73
N ILE A 12 -1.09 -10.80 25.16
CA ILE A 12 -1.98 -10.04 24.26
C ILE A 12 -1.24 -8.84 23.64
N VAL A 13 -0.44 -8.11 24.44
CA VAL A 13 0.38 -6.98 23.95
C VAL A 13 1.45 -7.44 22.95
N LEU A 14 2.04 -8.62 23.14
CA LEU A 14 3.01 -9.19 22.19
C LEU A 14 2.34 -9.69 20.89
N PHE A 15 1.10 -10.18 20.95
CA PHE A 15 0.34 -10.63 19.77
C PHE A 15 -0.28 -9.49 18.96
N SER A 16 -0.64 -8.36 19.58
CA SER A 16 -1.22 -7.19 18.87
C SER A 16 -0.24 -6.51 17.90
N GLY A 17 1.08 -6.78 17.99
CA GLY A 17 2.09 -6.19 17.11
C GLY A 17 2.08 -6.69 15.66
N CYS A 18 1.32 -7.75 15.34
CA CYS A 18 1.29 -8.35 13.99
C CYS A 18 -0.05 -8.24 13.25
N ILE A 19 -1.01 -7.45 13.75
CA ILE A 19 -2.23 -7.17 12.99
C ILE A 19 -1.93 -6.06 11.98
N GLN A 20 -1.42 -6.45 10.82
CA GLN A 20 -1.21 -5.55 9.70
C GLN A 20 -2.56 -5.36 9.00
N GLU A 21 -3.24 -4.25 9.29
CA GLU A 21 -4.51 -3.89 8.66
C GLU A 21 -4.27 -3.60 7.19
N LYS A 22 -4.45 -4.63 6.34
CA LYS A 22 -4.40 -4.50 4.89
C LYS A 22 -5.59 -3.63 4.47
N SER A 23 -5.37 -2.33 4.35
CA SER A 23 -6.36 -1.41 3.81
C SER A 23 -6.59 -1.75 2.34
N GLU A 24 -7.68 -2.44 2.06
CA GLU A 24 -8.12 -2.73 0.70
C GLU A 24 -8.91 -1.51 0.21
N THR A 25 -8.26 -0.66 -0.59
CA THR A 25 -8.91 0.49 -1.21
C THR A 25 -9.88 -0.01 -2.29
N LYS A 26 -11.18 0.25 -2.08
CA LYS A 26 -12.24 -0.10 -3.03
C LYS A 26 -12.73 1.16 -3.74
N THR A 27 -13.09 1.01 -5.01
CA THR A 27 -13.71 2.06 -5.82
C THR A 27 -14.87 1.46 -6.60
N GLU A 28 -15.87 2.27 -6.98
CA GLU A 28 -16.99 1.79 -7.79
C GLU A 28 -16.64 1.70 -9.28
N GLN A 29 -17.51 1.07 -10.06
CA GLN A 29 -17.33 0.98 -11.51
C GLN A 29 -17.30 2.38 -12.14
N TRP A 30 -16.32 2.60 -13.01
CA TRP A 30 -16.03 3.88 -13.69
C TRP A 30 -15.51 5.01 -12.79
N SER A 31 -15.29 4.75 -11.52
CA SER A 31 -14.58 5.67 -10.64
C SER A 31 -13.07 5.47 -10.77
N ILE A 32 -12.29 6.39 -10.19
CA ILE A 32 -10.84 6.39 -10.27
C ILE A 32 -10.28 5.62 -9.08
N PHE A 33 -9.40 4.66 -9.36
CA PHE A 33 -8.50 4.09 -8.38
C PHE A 33 -7.16 4.80 -8.51
N GLU A 34 -6.68 5.37 -7.41
CA GLU A 34 -5.39 6.09 -7.36
C GLU A 34 -4.45 5.38 -6.39
N LEU A 35 -3.21 5.16 -6.84
CA LEU A 35 -2.12 4.63 -6.05
C LEU A 35 -0.98 5.65 -6.07
N ILE A 36 -0.61 6.16 -4.90
CA ILE A 36 0.52 7.07 -4.74
C ILE A 36 1.66 6.31 -4.07
N LEU A 37 2.83 6.35 -4.71
CA LEU A 37 4.09 5.79 -4.27
C LEU A 37 5.10 6.91 -4.04
N LYS A 38 6.13 6.60 -3.24
CA LYS A 38 7.29 7.49 -3.12
C LYS A 38 8.12 7.37 -4.39
N GLY A 39 8.33 8.51 -5.05
CA GLY A 39 9.21 8.65 -6.19
C GLY A 39 10.69 8.43 -5.83
N PRO A 40 11.56 8.32 -6.85
CA PRO A 40 12.98 8.11 -6.66
C PRO A 40 13.61 9.26 -5.86
N ALA A 41 14.54 8.93 -4.97
CA ALA A 41 15.21 9.90 -4.11
C ALA A 41 16.26 10.76 -4.84
N SER A 42 16.63 10.38 -6.06
CA SER A 42 17.66 11.02 -6.87
C SER A 42 17.39 10.80 -8.36
N GLY A 43 18.03 11.60 -9.23
CA GLY A 43 17.78 11.57 -10.68
C GLY A 43 16.58 12.44 -11.06
N ASN A 44 16.28 12.53 -12.36
CA ASN A 44 15.11 13.26 -12.85
C ASN A 44 13.90 12.32 -13.00
N PRO A 45 12.89 12.38 -12.11
CA PRO A 45 11.75 11.47 -12.17
C PRO A 45 10.89 11.63 -13.42
N TYR A 46 10.91 12.79 -14.08
CA TYR A 46 10.15 12.99 -15.32
C TYR A 46 10.77 12.29 -16.53
N MET A 47 12.06 11.99 -16.47
CA MET A 47 12.81 11.39 -17.60
C MET A 47 13.24 9.95 -17.31
N GLU A 48 13.44 9.61 -16.04
CA GLU A 48 14.14 8.40 -15.63
C GLU A 48 13.21 7.40 -14.91
N ALA A 49 12.05 7.83 -14.42
CA ALA A 49 11.10 6.91 -13.79
C ALA A 49 10.23 6.22 -14.85
N ASP A 50 10.35 4.89 -14.92
CA ASP A 50 9.44 4.03 -15.68
C ASP A 50 8.48 3.33 -14.70
N LEU A 51 7.28 3.89 -14.54
CA LEU A 51 6.24 3.31 -13.69
C LEU A 51 5.07 2.82 -14.54
N ASN A 52 4.69 1.57 -14.31
CA ASN A 52 3.51 0.95 -14.91
C ASN A 52 2.77 0.13 -13.86
N ALA A 53 1.44 0.10 -13.93
CA ALA A 53 0.59 -0.74 -13.11
C ALA A 53 -0.19 -1.73 -13.97
N VAL A 54 -0.31 -2.96 -13.50
CA VAL A 54 -1.13 -4.00 -14.15
C VAL A 54 -2.42 -4.15 -13.36
N PHE A 55 -3.55 -3.85 -14.01
CA PHE A 55 -4.89 -4.12 -13.48
C PHE A 55 -5.37 -5.44 -14.05
N SER A 56 -5.86 -6.34 -13.18
CA SER A 56 -6.31 -7.68 -13.58
C SER A 56 -7.54 -8.11 -12.79
N ASN A 57 -8.46 -8.80 -13.46
CA ASN A 57 -9.62 -9.47 -12.83
C ASN A 57 -9.54 -11.00 -12.93
N GLY A 58 -8.39 -11.55 -13.32
CA GLY A 58 -8.16 -12.98 -13.54
C GLY A 58 -8.53 -13.50 -14.93
N VAL A 59 -9.29 -12.74 -15.71
CA VAL A 59 -9.63 -13.08 -17.12
C VAL A 59 -8.93 -12.11 -18.08
N GLU A 60 -8.95 -10.83 -17.74
CA GLU A 60 -8.37 -9.76 -18.53
C GLU A 60 -7.29 -9.04 -17.73
N SER A 61 -6.34 -8.43 -18.44
CA SER A 61 -5.33 -7.58 -17.82
C SER A 61 -4.98 -6.42 -18.74
N ILE A 62 -4.80 -5.25 -18.15
CA ILE A 62 -4.36 -4.05 -18.84
C ILE A 62 -3.15 -3.46 -18.12
N THR A 63 -2.21 -2.94 -18.89
CA THR A 63 -1.06 -2.20 -18.36
C THR A 63 -1.33 -0.72 -18.57
N VAL A 64 -1.26 0.05 -17.49
CA VAL A 64 -1.50 1.49 -17.48
C VAL A 64 -0.22 2.18 -17.03
N PRO A 65 0.31 3.15 -17.81
CA PRO A 65 1.48 3.93 -17.39
C PRO A 65 1.11 4.87 -16.23
N GLY A 66 2.02 5.02 -15.27
CA GLY A 66 1.95 6.03 -14.22
C GLY A 66 2.65 7.32 -14.64
N PHE A 67 2.70 8.30 -13.72
CA PHE A 67 3.40 9.56 -13.94
C PHE A 67 3.90 10.15 -12.62
N TYR A 68 4.96 10.95 -12.67
CA TYR A 68 5.41 11.71 -11.49
C TYR A 68 4.59 12.99 -11.34
N ASP A 69 3.99 13.19 -10.16
CA ASP A 69 3.06 14.30 -9.87
C ASP A 69 3.71 15.45 -9.06
N GLY A 70 5.03 15.42 -8.90
CA GLY A 70 5.74 16.41 -8.08
C GLY A 70 5.90 15.97 -6.63
N ASN A 71 6.64 16.78 -5.86
CA ASN A 71 6.88 16.59 -4.43
C ASN A 71 7.34 15.17 -4.00
N GLY A 72 8.06 14.45 -4.87
CA GLY A 72 8.51 13.10 -4.57
C GLY A 72 7.39 12.03 -4.64
N SER A 73 6.28 12.31 -5.32
CA SER A 73 5.16 11.38 -5.51
C SER A 73 5.10 10.88 -6.96
N ILE A 74 4.94 9.58 -7.14
CA ILE A 74 4.60 8.91 -8.42
C ILE A 74 3.37 8.05 -8.19
#